data_AF-A0A252DPV4-F1
#
_entry.id   AF-A0A252DPV4-F1
#
_cell.length_a   1.000
_cell.length_b   1.000
_cell.length_c   1.000
_cell.angle_alpha   90.00
_cell.angle_beta   90.00
_cell.angle_gamma   90.00
#
_symmetry.space_group_name_H-M   'P 1'
#
loop_
_entity.id
_entity.type
_entity.pdbx_description
1 polymer ?
#
loop_
_entity_poly.entity_id
_entity_poly.type
_entity_poly.pdbx_seq_one_letter_code
_entity_poly.pdbx_strand_id
1 'polypeptide(L)'
;MPSGNLSQPRLTKQADIIAAQRAWKYFERNWNLQTGLVNSVDNLPWTTWWDQGSALLGIHAAQQLGLLPTDLFRQRMNTLLRTLETLPLPATGLPNKAYSTHTAQMRKLNDSPDPQGKSGWSVLDLARFLLALHILRSHYPEYSDRINHIVARWNLAKLVKDGWLNGAIPASGGRFREVQEGRLGYEQYAAYSLKLWNIHAAKALAHPPVETVQVDGVTLLIDRRNLKNSGATNYLTNDPYLLWGLEMGWTDMVKPQVQNLLKVQAQRFKRTGILTAVNEDSLDRPPYFLYYSVYANGQPWQATSVREKTYAHLRFISTKAAFSWYALMPDDPYSKKLRDFVQNLASKNNGYFSGQYENQQLGINSSLDVNTNAAILESLLYQARNKRPLIF
;
A
#
# COMPACT_ATOMS: atom_id res chain seq x y z
N MET A 1 -1.82 -30.74 8.33
CA MET A 1 -0.40 -30.72 7.90
C MET A 1 0.43 -30.43 9.13
N PRO A 2 1.45 -31.23 9.49
CA PRO A 2 2.29 -30.92 10.63
C PRO A 2 3.02 -29.62 10.33
N SER A 3 3.00 -28.69 11.29
CA SER A 3 3.81 -27.47 11.31
C SER A 3 5.28 -27.86 11.32
N GLY A 4 5.83 -28.13 10.13
CA GLY A 4 7.27 -28.22 9.95
C GLY A 4 7.86 -26.90 10.46
N ASN A 5 8.82 -27.00 11.38
CA ASN A 5 9.64 -25.89 11.84
C ASN A 5 10.29 -25.21 10.62
N LEU A 6 9.57 -24.29 9.99
CA LEU A 6 10.15 -23.34 9.07
C LEU A 6 11.04 -22.47 9.94
N SER A 7 12.34 -22.72 9.87
CA SER A 7 13.33 -21.85 10.49
C SER A 7 12.99 -20.41 10.17
N GLN A 8 12.93 -19.55 11.19
CA GLN A 8 12.61 -18.13 11.05
C GLN A 8 13.40 -17.53 9.87
N PRO A 9 12.75 -16.79 8.94
CA PRO A 9 13.43 -16.21 7.79
C PRO A 9 14.63 -15.37 8.21
N ARG A 10 15.77 -15.51 7.50
CA ARG A 10 17.01 -14.78 7.81
C ARG A 10 17.51 -14.02 6.60
N LEU A 11 17.85 -12.75 6.83
CA LEU A 11 18.62 -11.95 5.88
C LEU A 11 20.09 -12.33 5.98
N THR A 12 20.73 -12.59 4.84
CA THR A 12 22.14 -13.02 4.78
C THR A 12 23.08 -11.90 4.35
N LYS A 13 22.57 -10.87 3.67
CA LYS A 13 23.35 -9.72 3.21
C LYS A 13 23.34 -8.61 4.24
N GLN A 14 24.53 -8.08 4.58
CA GLN A 14 24.67 -6.98 5.53
C GLN A 14 23.86 -5.72 5.12
N ALA A 15 23.82 -5.41 3.84
CA ALA A 15 23.07 -4.26 3.32
C ALA A 15 21.54 -4.39 3.55
N ASP A 16 21.03 -5.62 3.52
CA ASP A 16 19.61 -5.92 3.75
C ASP A 16 19.28 -5.91 5.25
N ILE A 17 20.19 -6.41 6.11
CA ILE A 17 20.07 -6.30 7.57
C ILE A 17 20.02 -4.82 7.99
N ILE A 18 20.92 -4.00 7.46
CA ILE A 18 20.93 -2.54 7.73
C ILE A 18 19.65 -1.88 7.22
N ALA A 19 19.18 -2.24 6.03
CA ALA A 19 17.92 -1.71 5.49
C ALA A 19 16.72 -2.07 6.37
N ALA A 20 16.62 -3.34 6.80
CA ALA A 20 15.57 -3.80 7.71
C ALA A 20 15.58 -3.01 9.03
N GLN A 21 16.74 -2.89 9.66
CA GLN A 21 16.89 -2.13 10.91
C GLN A 21 16.52 -0.65 10.73
N ARG A 22 16.93 -0.02 9.63
CA ARG A 22 16.58 1.37 9.32
C ARG A 22 15.09 1.55 9.11
N ALA A 23 14.46 0.71 8.28
CA ALA A 23 13.01 0.80 8.03
C ALA A 23 12.20 0.59 9.32
N TRP A 24 12.64 -0.33 10.19
CA TRP A 24 11.99 -0.59 11.48
C TRP A 24 11.99 0.63 12.42
N LYS A 25 12.98 1.52 12.34
CA LYS A 25 13.04 2.74 13.16
C LYS A 25 11.80 3.63 13.01
N TYR A 26 11.17 3.63 11.83
CA TYR A 26 9.91 4.34 11.62
C TYR A 26 8.82 3.86 12.59
N PHE A 27 8.67 2.54 12.72
CA PHE A 27 7.66 1.90 13.57
C PHE A 27 7.94 2.05 15.05
N GLU A 28 9.21 2.08 15.47
CA GLU A 28 9.58 2.37 16.85
C GLU A 28 9.12 3.75 17.30
N ARG A 29 9.11 4.72 16.37
CA ARG A 29 8.72 6.11 16.62
C ARG A 29 7.22 6.37 16.46
N ASN A 30 6.57 5.70 15.51
CA ASN A 30 5.20 6.04 15.08
C ASN A 30 4.11 5.10 15.57
N TRP A 31 4.46 4.08 16.36
CA TRP A 31 3.50 3.22 17.01
C TRP A 31 2.91 3.87 18.27
N ASN A 32 1.59 3.72 18.46
CA ASN A 32 0.88 4.35 19.56
C ASN A 32 0.50 3.35 20.66
N LEU A 33 1.05 3.57 21.86
CA LEU A 33 0.88 2.73 23.05
C LEU A 33 -0.59 2.49 23.44
N GLN A 34 -1.46 3.48 23.22
CA GLN A 34 -2.86 3.44 23.67
C GLN A 34 -3.75 2.64 22.72
N THR A 35 -3.48 2.67 21.42
CA THR A 35 -4.37 2.12 20.38
C THR A 35 -3.78 0.96 19.59
N GLY A 36 -2.46 0.79 19.64
CA GLY A 36 -1.75 -0.14 18.76
C GLY A 36 -1.65 0.34 17.30
N LEU A 37 -2.24 1.48 16.95
CA LEU A 37 -2.21 2.04 15.59
C LEU A 37 -0.88 2.73 15.30
N VAL A 38 -0.50 2.79 14.03
CA VAL A 38 0.73 3.46 13.57
C VAL A 38 0.38 4.74 12.78
N ASN A 39 1.10 5.83 12.99
CA ASN A 39 0.90 7.06 12.20
C ASN A 39 1.16 6.80 10.71
N SER A 40 0.37 7.38 9.80
CA SER A 40 0.63 7.27 8.35
C SER A 40 1.88 8.02 7.93
N VAL A 41 2.09 9.19 8.53
CA VAL A 41 3.23 10.09 8.31
C VAL A 41 3.82 10.42 9.67
N ASP A 42 5.15 10.52 9.75
CA ASP A 42 5.86 10.79 11.01
C ASP A 42 5.27 11.99 11.76
N ASN A 43 5.03 11.82 13.06
CA ASN A 43 4.46 12.83 13.97
C ASN A 43 3.04 13.34 13.62
N LEU A 44 2.31 12.69 12.71
CA LEU A 44 0.91 13.01 12.43
C LEU A 44 0.00 11.93 13.04
N PRO A 45 -0.77 12.20 14.10
CA PRO A 45 -1.54 11.18 14.82
C PRO A 45 -2.85 10.80 14.11
N TRP A 46 -2.73 10.37 12.86
CA TRP A 46 -3.79 10.13 11.89
C TRP A 46 -3.45 8.94 10.99
N THR A 47 -4.46 8.18 10.58
CA THR A 47 -4.30 7.08 9.64
C THR A 47 -5.52 6.76 8.79
N THR A 48 -5.27 6.22 7.59
CA THR A 48 -6.25 5.47 6.78
C THR A 48 -6.17 3.96 7.03
N TRP A 49 -7.07 3.17 6.43
CA TRP A 49 -6.97 1.70 6.47
C TRP A 49 -5.95 1.14 5.48
N TRP A 50 -5.63 1.86 4.40
CA TRP A 50 -4.52 1.51 3.53
C TRP A 50 -3.21 1.52 4.33
N ASP A 51 -3.01 2.60 5.07
CA ASP A 51 -1.83 2.82 5.92
C ASP A 51 -1.76 1.82 7.07
N GLN A 52 -2.89 1.48 7.72
CA GLN A 52 -2.89 0.43 8.76
C GLN A 52 -2.68 -0.97 8.19
N GLY A 53 -3.08 -1.24 6.95
CA GLY A 53 -2.72 -2.47 6.25
C GLY A 53 -1.20 -2.58 6.09
N SER A 54 -0.57 -1.51 5.59
CA SER A 54 0.90 -1.41 5.53
C SER A 54 1.53 -1.53 6.92
N ALA A 55 0.96 -0.87 7.92
CA ALA A 55 1.48 -0.92 9.29
C ALA A 55 1.51 -2.36 9.83
N LEU A 56 0.43 -3.10 9.65
CA LEU A 56 0.30 -4.46 10.15
C LEU A 56 1.25 -5.42 9.43
N LEU A 57 1.39 -5.27 8.10
CA LEU A 57 2.33 -6.08 7.31
C LEU A 57 3.79 -5.73 7.60
N GLY A 58 4.13 -4.47 7.85
CA GLY A 58 5.45 -4.05 8.32
C GLY A 58 5.79 -4.61 9.70
N ILE A 59 4.84 -4.62 10.64
CA ILE A 59 5.01 -5.24 11.97
C ILE A 59 5.18 -6.77 11.85
N HIS A 60 4.37 -7.42 11.00
CA HIS A 60 4.53 -8.84 10.69
C HIS A 60 5.92 -9.13 10.13
N ALA A 61 6.37 -8.34 9.16
CA ALA A 61 7.71 -8.47 8.57
C ALA A 61 8.82 -8.29 9.61
N ALA A 62 8.72 -7.29 10.49
CA ALA A 62 9.68 -7.08 11.56
C ALA A 62 9.74 -8.26 12.55
N GLN A 63 8.59 -8.84 12.92
CA GLN A 63 8.53 -10.04 13.77
C GLN A 63 9.19 -11.24 13.07
N GLN A 64 8.85 -11.50 11.82
CA GLN A 64 9.40 -12.62 11.05
C GLN A 64 10.90 -12.47 10.80
N LEU A 65 11.39 -11.25 10.60
CA LEU A 65 12.82 -10.93 10.42
C LEU A 65 13.60 -10.86 11.75
N GLY A 66 12.95 -11.01 12.90
CA GLY A 66 13.59 -10.96 14.22
C GLY A 66 13.98 -9.55 14.69
N LEU A 67 13.43 -8.51 14.08
CA LEU A 67 13.62 -7.10 14.49
C LEU A 67 12.72 -6.73 15.67
N LEU A 68 11.56 -7.38 15.77
CA LEU A 68 10.59 -7.19 16.84
C LEU A 68 10.57 -8.47 17.70
N PRO A 69 10.88 -8.39 19.02
CA PRO A 69 10.77 -9.54 19.91
C PRO A 69 9.33 -10.00 20.09
N THR A 70 9.13 -11.32 20.21
CA THR A 70 7.80 -11.97 20.30
C THR A 70 6.90 -11.41 21.39
N ASP A 71 7.43 -11.13 22.59
CA ASP A 71 6.62 -10.59 23.69
C ASP A 71 6.12 -9.17 23.39
N LEU A 72 6.98 -8.34 22.79
CA LEU A 72 6.61 -6.99 22.37
C LEU A 72 5.63 -7.02 21.20
N PHE A 73 5.81 -7.94 20.24
CA PHE A 73 4.83 -8.19 19.18
C PHE A 73 3.47 -8.57 19.78
N ARG A 74 3.44 -9.52 20.71
CA ARG A 74 2.21 -9.95 21.37
C ARG A 74 1.51 -8.79 22.09
N GLN A 75 2.27 -7.96 22.80
CA GLN A 75 1.75 -6.76 23.45
C GLN A 75 1.12 -5.81 22.42
N ARG A 76 1.85 -5.49 21.34
CA ARG A 76 1.37 -4.57 20.28
C ARG A 76 0.10 -5.10 19.59
N MET A 77 0.06 -6.39 19.25
CA MET A 77 -1.12 -7.02 18.66
C MET A 77 -2.30 -7.02 19.62
N ASN A 78 -2.08 -7.31 20.91
CA ASN A 78 -3.15 -7.28 21.90
C ASN A 78 -3.75 -5.87 22.08
N THR A 79 -2.92 -4.83 22.05
CA THR A 79 -3.40 -3.44 22.07
C THR A 79 -4.22 -3.12 20.81
N LEU A 80 -3.67 -3.40 19.62
CA LEU A 80 -4.36 -3.16 18.34
C LEU A 80 -5.71 -3.87 18.28
N LEU A 81 -5.74 -5.16 18.57
CA LEU A 81 -6.97 -5.96 18.51
C LEU A 81 -8.02 -5.46 19.52
N ARG A 82 -7.60 -5.04 20.72
CA ARG A 82 -8.51 -4.42 21.70
C ARG A 82 -9.12 -3.13 21.18
N THR A 83 -8.32 -2.30 20.51
CA THR A 83 -8.81 -1.09 19.87
C THR A 83 -9.80 -1.39 18.75
N LEU A 84 -9.53 -2.41 17.93
CA LEU A 84 -10.44 -2.82 16.86
C LEU A 84 -11.76 -3.41 17.40
N GLU A 85 -11.71 -4.18 18.50
CA GLU A 85 -12.87 -4.73 19.21
C GLU A 85 -13.85 -3.64 19.68
N THR A 86 -13.36 -2.43 20.00
CA THR A 86 -14.20 -1.31 20.46
C THR A 86 -14.18 -0.11 19.51
N LEU A 87 -13.69 -0.29 18.29
CA LEU A 87 -13.53 0.79 17.32
C LEU A 87 -14.88 1.48 17.03
N PRO A 88 -14.98 2.82 17.12
CA PRO A 88 -16.18 3.56 16.73
C PRO A 88 -16.51 3.34 15.26
N LEU A 89 -17.75 2.95 14.96
CA LEU A 89 -18.23 2.73 13.60
C LEU A 89 -19.31 3.78 13.25
N PRO A 90 -19.28 4.35 12.02
CA PRO A 90 -20.41 5.06 11.44
C PRO A 90 -21.65 4.18 11.33
N ALA A 91 -22.81 4.81 11.14
CA ALA A 91 -24.09 4.12 10.89
C ALA A 91 -24.08 3.22 9.63
N THR A 92 -23.08 3.35 8.76
CA THR A 92 -22.88 2.47 7.61
C THR A 92 -22.53 1.04 8.00
N GLY A 93 -22.02 0.83 9.23
CA GLY A 93 -21.50 -0.46 9.70
C GLY A 93 -20.12 -0.82 9.13
N LEU A 94 -19.46 0.09 8.41
CA LEU A 94 -18.09 -0.08 7.92
C LEU A 94 -17.17 0.94 8.61
N PRO A 95 -15.89 0.61 8.86
CA PRO A 95 -14.95 1.60 9.40
C PRO A 95 -14.90 2.87 8.55
N ASN A 96 -14.81 4.03 9.22
CA ASN A 96 -14.67 5.33 8.56
C ASN A 96 -13.35 5.41 7.78
N LYS A 97 -13.23 6.29 6.76
CA LYS A 97 -12.00 6.39 5.95
C LYS A 97 -10.72 6.65 6.75
N ALA A 98 -10.81 7.38 7.86
CA ALA A 98 -9.66 7.67 8.69
C ALA A 98 -9.99 7.73 10.17
N TYR A 99 -8.94 7.54 10.97
CA TYR A 99 -8.99 7.53 12.43
C TYR A 99 -7.77 8.24 13.01
N SER A 100 -7.91 8.79 14.22
CA SER A 100 -6.78 9.26 14.99
C SER A 100 -6.04 8.05 15.55
N THR A 101 -4.73 8.02 15.39
CA THR A 101 -3.90 6.94 15.92
C THR A 101 -3.69 7.07 17.43
N HIS A 102 -3.87 8.23 18.03
CA HIS A 102 -3.82 8.39 19.49
C HIS A 102 -5.09 7.90 20.18
N THR A 103 -6.26 8.14 19.60
CA THR A 103 -7.54 8.00 20.30
C THR A 103 -8.50 6.99 19.68
N ALA A 104 -8.19 6.48 18.48
CA ALA A 104 -9.08 5.66 17.66
C ALA A 104 -10.44 6.35 17.35
N GLN A 105 -10.51 7.68 17.46
CA GLN A 105 -11.68 8.46 17.08
C GLN A 105 -11.70 8.71 15.57
N MET A 106 -12.90 8.72 14.97
CA MET A 106 -13.09 8.94 13.54
C MET A 106 -12.61 10.32 13.11
N ARG A 107 -11.89 10.36 11.98
CA ARG A 107 -11.34 11.57 11.36
C ARG A 107 -11.72 11.66 9.88
N LYS A 108 -11.73 12.88 9.36
CA LYS A 108 -11.78 13.13 7.92
C LYS A 108 -10.38 12.96 7.31
N LEU A 109 -10.30 12.94 5.97
CA LEU A 109 -9.01 12.87 5.26
C LEU A 109 -8.11 14.10 5.43
N ASN A 110 -8.66 15.22 5.91
CA ASN A 110 -7.89 16.41 6.27
C ASN A 110 -7.54 16.46 7.78
N ASP A 111 -7.62 15.32 8.46
CA ASP A 111 -7.41 15.17 9.90
C ASP A 111 -8.26 16.13 10.76
N SER A 112 -9.52 16.35 10.40
CA SER A 112 -10.50 16.99 11.30
C SER A 112 -11.43 15.94 11.93
N PRO A 113 -12.04 16.20 13.11
CA PRO A 113 -12.99 15.27 13.72
C PRO A 113 -14.15 14.88 12.78
N ASP A 114 -14.52 13.60 12.79
CA ASP A 114 -15.67 13.07 12.04
C ASP A 114 -16.57 12.18 12.91
N PRO A 115 -17.17 12.71 14.01
CA PRO A 115 -17.91 11.90 14.97
C PRO A 115 -19.14 11.19 14.37
N GLN A 116 -19.60 11.63 13.19
CA GLN A 116 -20.73 11.03 12.47
C GLN A 116 -20.28 10.11 11.33
N GLY A 117 -18.96 9.98 11.08
CA GLY A 117 -18.40 9.15 10.03
C GLY A 117 -18.82 9.55 8.62
N LYS A 118 -18.98 10.86 8.37
CA LYS A 118 -19.47 11.44 7.11
C LYS A 118 -18.45 11.37 5.97
N SER A 119 -17.26 10.84 6.20
CA SER A 119 -16.25 10.59 5.17
C SER A 119 -16.56 9.38 4.27
N GLY A 120 -17.38 8.44 4.75
CA GLY A 120 -17.76 7.23 4.02
C GLY A 120 -16.73 6.11 4.22
N TRP A 121 -16.58 5.24 3.21
CA TRP A 121 -15.59 4.16 3.22
C TRP A 121 -14.84 4.10 1.89
N SER A 122 -13.60 3.60 1.93
CA SER A 122 -12.83 3.21 0.75
C SER A 122 -12.76 1.69 0.73
N VAL A 123 -13.23 1.05 -0.34
CA VAL A 123 -13.10 -0.40 -0.47
C VAL A 123 -11.66 -0.82 -0.75
N LEU A 124 -10.84 0.03 -1.38
CA LEU A 124 -9.43 -0.27 -1.60
C LEU A 124 -8.66 -0.33 -0.28
N ASP A 125 -8.86 0.67 0.58
CA ASP A 125 -8.22 0.75 1.90
C ASP A 125 -8.67 -0.40 2.80
N LEU A 126 -9.97 -0.69 2.83
CA LEU A 126 -10.51 -1.79 3.62
C LEU A 126 -10.05 -3.16 3.09
N ALA A 127 -9.98 -3.34 1.77
CA ALA A 127 -9.47 -4.59 1.19
C ALA A 127 -7.99 -4.81 1.54
N ARG A 128 -7.15 -3.77 1.51
CA ARG A 128 -5.76 -3.86 1.97
C ARG A 128 -5.67 -4.21 3.45
N PHE A 129 -6.45 -3.57 4.31
CA PHE A 129 -6.44 -3.90 5.74
C PHE A 129 -6.97 -5.30 6.03
N LEU A 130 -8.01 -5.74 5.32
CA LEU A 130 -8.55 -7.09 5.39
C LEU A 130 -7.52 -8.14 4.93
N LEU A 131 -6.73 -7.86 3.89
CA LEU A 131 -5.61 -8.72 3.51
C LEU A 131 -4.58 -8.84 4.64
N ALA A 132 -4.21 -7.71 5.25
CA ALA A 132 -3.27 -7.71 6.37
C ALA A 132 -3.79 -8.49 7.59
N LEU A 133 -5.07 -8.34 7.93
CA LEU A 133 -5.73 -9.13 8.98
C LEU A 133 -5.79 -10.62 8.62
N HIS A 134 -6.01 -10.95 7.34
CA HIS A 134 -5.98 -12.34 6.87
C HIS A 134 -4.58 -12.95 7.05
N ILE A 135 -3.54 -12.24 6.61
CA ILE A 135 -2.15 -12.66 6.80
C ILE A 135 -1.86 -12.84 8.29
N LEU A 136 -2.27 -11.88 9.14
CA LEU A 136 -2.08 -11.99 10.59
C LEU A 136 -2.74 -13.24 11.17
N ARG A 137 -4.04 -13.49 10.91
CA ARG A 137 -4.71 -14.68 11.48
C ARG A 137 -4.15 -16.01 10.96
N SER A 138 -3.59 -16.02 9.75
CA SER A 138 -3.00 -17.23 9.15
C SER A 138 -1.60 -17.52 9.71
N HIS A 139 -0.78 -16.49 9.95
CA HIS A 139 0.57 -16.64 10.54
C HIS A 139 0.56 -16.78 12.06
N TYR A 140 -0.46 -16.25 12.74
CA TYR A 140 -0.59 -16.22 14.20
C TYR A 140 -1.99 -16.70 14.62
N PRO A 141 -2.22 -18.02 14.62
CA PRO A 141 -3.54 -18.60 14.85
C PRO A 141 -4.18 -18.21 16.19
N GLU A 142 -3.37 -17.84 17.20
CA GLU A 142 -3.84 -17.35 18.50
C GLU A 142 -4.69 -16.07 18.40
N TYR A 143 -4.61 -15.33 17.30
CA TYR A 143 -5.43 -14.14 17.04
C TYR A 143 -6.63 -14.40 16.14
N SER A 144 -6.77 -15.61 15.57
CA SER A 144 -7.75 -15.90 14.52
C SER A 144 -9.19 -15.61 14.95
N ASP A 145 -9.61 -16.13 16.09
CA ASP A 145 -11.00 -15.96 16.58
C ASP A 145 -11.32 -14.49 16.87
N ARG A 146 -10.38 -13.76 17.48
CA ARG A 146 -10.54 -12.33 17.77
C ARG A 146 -10.67 -11.53 16.48
N ILE A 147 -9.81 -11.79 15.50
CA ILE A 147 -9.84 -11.14 14.19
C ILE A 147 -11.17 -11.44 13.47
N ASN A 148 -11.62 -12.69 13.49
CA ASN A 148 -12.89 -13.09 12.89
C ASN A 148 -14.08 -12.36 13.55
N HIS A 149 -14.11 -12.26 14.88
CA HIS A 149 -15.14 -11.50 15.60
C HIS A 149 -15.12 -10.00 15.31
N ILE A 150 -13.92 -9.40 15.22
CA ILE A 150 -13.77 -7.99 14.82
C ILE A 150 -14.37 -7.76 13.44
N VAL A 151 -13.98 -8.58 12.46
CA VAL A 151 -14.39 -8.42 11.06
C VAL A 151 -15.89 -8.74 10.87
N ALA A 152 -16.44 -9.70 11.64
CA ALA A 152 -17.87 -10.03 11.62
C ALA A 152 -18.78 -8.87 12.06
N ARG A 153 -18.26 -7.86 12.76
CA ARG A 153 -19.00 -6.64 13.12
C ARG A 153 -19.16 -5.68 11.95
N TRP A 154 -18.40 -5.85 10.87
CA TRP A 154 -18.40 -4.93 9.73
C TRP A 154 -19.41 -5.38 8.67
N ASN A 155 -20.13 -4.42 8.09
CA ASN A 155 -21.07 -4.66 7.00
C ASN A 155 -20.35 -4.80 5.65
N LEU A 156 -19.59 -5.89 5.50
CA LEU A 156 -18.73 -6.12 4.33
C LEU A 156 -19.49 -6.31 3.02
N ALA A 157 -20.79 -6.64 3.07
CA ALA A 157 -21.63 -6.74 1.88
C ALA A 157 -21.68 -5.42 1.08
N LYS A 158 -21.43 -4.28 1.73
CA LYS A 158 -21.36 -2.97 1.08
C LYS A 158 -20.12 -2.75 0.20
N LEU A 159 -19.08 -3.57 0.36
CA LEU A 159 -17.82 -3.43 -0.38
C LEU A 159 -17.95 -3.86 -1.85
N VAL A 160 -19.01 -4.59 -2.20
CA VAL A 160 -19.29 -5.01 -3.57
C VAL A 160 -20.71 -4.65 -3.94
N LYS A 161 -20.88 -4.10 -5.14
CA LYS A 161 -22.18 -3.79 -5.72
C LYS A 161 -22.19 -4.18 -7.18
N ASP A 162 -23.17 -4.99 -7.58
CA ASP A 162 -23.33 -5.49 -8.95
C ASP A 162 -22.07 -6.19 -9.52
N GLY A 163 -21.28 -6.82 -8.65
CA GLY A 163 -20.02 -7.49 -9.01
C GLY A 163 -18.80 -6.58 -9.14
N TRP A 164 -18.93 -5.28 -8.84
CA TRP A 164 -17.86 -4.29 -8.82
C TRP A 164 -17.50 -3.87 -7.39
N LEU A 165 -16.29 -3.37 -7.20
CA LEU A 165 -15.88 -2.74 -5.95
C LEU A 165 -16.66 -1.45 -5.72
N ASN A 166 -17.18 -1.29 -4.51
CA ASN A 166 -18.08 -0.20 -4.13
C ASN A 166 -17.55 0.57 -2.92
N GLY A 167 -17.24 1.84 -3.14
CA GLY A 167 -16.84 2.81 -2.14
C GLY A 167 -17.94 3.84 -1.87
N ALA A 168 -17.69 4.76 -0.95
CA ALA A 168 -18.55 5.92 -0.74
C ALA A 168 -17.77 7.20 -0.47
N ILE A 169 -18.33 8.31 -0.96
CA ILE A 169 -17.79 9.65 -0.73
C ILE A 169 -18.85 10.57 -0.09
N PRO A 170 -18.43 11.64 0.62
CA PRO A 170 -19.36 12.63 1.14
C PRO A 170 -20.22 13.24 0.03
N ALA A 171 -21.51 13.44 0.31
CA ALA A 171 -22.46 14.15 -0.53
C ALA A 171 -23.14 15.29 0.24
N SER A 172 -23.93 16.12 -0.46
CA SER A 172 -24.68 17.22 0.15
C SER A 172 -25.69 16.71 1.18
N GLY A 173 -26.00 17.55 2.18
CA GLY A 173 -26.95 17.22 3.24
C GLY A 173 -26.48 16.13 4.22
N GLY A 174 -25.17 15.84 4.27
CA GLY A 174 -24.60 14.85 5.20
C GLY A 174 -24.89 13.39 4.82
N ARG A 175 -25.29 13.14 3.57
CA ARG A 175 -25.45 11.80 2.99
C ARG A 175 -24.15 11.33 2.35
N PHE A 176 -24.13 10.06 1.92
CA PHE A 176 -23.07 9.51 1.09
C PHE A 176 -23.56 9.35 -0.35
N ARG A 177 -22.62 9.43 -1.29
CA ARG A 177 -22.77 8.91 -2.63
C ARG A 177 -21.91 7.66 -2.76
N GLU A 178 -22.55 6.51 -2.97
CA GLU A 178 -21.84 5.30 -3.36
C GLU A 178 -21.25 5.46 -4.76
N VAL A 179 -20.03 4.95 -4.95
CA VAL A 179 -19.28 5.05 -6.20
C VAL A 179 -18.61 3.72 -6.50
N GLN A 180 -18.53 3.37 -7.78
CA GLN A 180 -17.63 2.30 -8.20
C GLN A 180 -16.18 2.79 -8.00
N GLU A 181 -15.44 2.10 -7.14
CA GLU A 181 -14.09 2.50 -6.72
C GLU A 181 -13.04 1.49 -7.21
N GLY A 182 -11.87 1.99 -7.59
CA GLY A 182 -10.78 1.17 -8.13
C GLY A 182 -10.63 1.30 -9.65
N ARG A 183 -9.37 1.16 -10.08
CA ARG A 183 -8.93 1.12 -11.48
C ARG A 183 -7.98 -0.05 -11.67
N LEU A 184 -7.72 -0.44 -12.92
CA LEU A 184 -6.82 -1.53 -13.29
C LEU A 184 -5.54 -1.54 -12.43
N GLY A 185 -5.23 -2.69 -11.84
CA GLY A 185 -4.19 -2.85 -10.82
C GLY A 185 -4.79 -2.84 -9.43
N TYR A 186 -5.18 -1.67 -8.92
CA TYR A 186 -5.76 -1.52 -7.58
C TYR A 186 -7.06 -2.31 -7.40
N GLU A 187 -7.94 -2.28 -8.40
CA GLU A 187 -9.23 -2.98 -8.35
C GLU A 187 -9.04 -4.49 -8.29
N GLN A 188 -8.09 -5.05 -9.05
CA GLN A 188 -7.81 -6.49 -9.03
C GLN A 188 -7.13 -6.88 -7.72
N TYR A 189 -6.11 -6.13 -7.29
CA TYR A 189 -5.45 -6.35 -6.00
C TYR A 189 -6.47 -6.37 -4.85
N ALA A 190 -7.34 -5.37 -4.75
CA ALA A 190 -8.39 -5.31 -3.72
C ALA A 190 -9.42 -6.45 -3.87
N ALA A 191 -9.85 -6.78 -5.09
CA ALA A 191 -10.80 -7.88 -5.30
C ALA A 191 -10.23 -9.25 -4.92
N TYR A 192 -8.94 -9.51 -5.17
CA TYR A 192 -8.26 -10.73 -4.71
C TYR A 192 -8.13 -10.75 -3.18
N SER A 193 -7.82 -9.63 -2.54
CA SER A 193 -7.82 -9.50 -1.08
C SER A 193 -9.17 -9.83 -0.46
N LEU A 194 -10.26 -9.33 -1.05
CA LEU A 194 -11.62 -9.59 -0.57
C LEU A 194 -12.06 -11.05 -0.75
N LYS A 195 -11.53 -11.75 -1.75
CA LYS A 195 -11.80 -13.18 -1.95
C LYS A 195 -11.35 -14.03 -0.77
N LEU A 196 -10.29 -13.61 -0.05
CA LEU A 196 -9.80 -14.27 1.17
C LEU A 196 -10.80 -14.19 2.35
N TRP A 197 -11.85 -13.39 2.20
CA TRP A 197 -12.96 -13.19 3.13
C TRP A 197 -14.30 -13.60 2.53
N ASN A 198 -14.30 -14.41 1.46
CA ASN A 198 -15.49 -14.86 0.75
C ASN A 198 -16.36 -13.73 0.16
N ILE A 199 -15.74 -12.58 -0.16
CA ILE A 199 -16.41 -11.45 -0.81
C ILE A 199 -15.98 -11.42 -2.28
N HIS A 200 -16.95 -11.53 -3.19
CA HIS A 200 -16.67 -11.77 -4.61
C HIS A 200 -17.05 -10.58 -5.48
N ALA A 201 -16.05 -9.87 -6.01
CA ALA A 201 -16.22 -8.82 -7.04
C ALA A 201 -15.99 -9.43 -8.45
N ALA A 202 -16.92 -10.25 -8.91
CA ALA A 202 -16.74 -11.08 -10.11
C ALA A 202 -16.45 -10.26 -11.39
N LYS A 203 -17.08 -9.10 -11.57
CA LYS A 203 -16.85 -8.25 -12.76
C LYS A 203 -15.49 -7.57 -12.72
N ALA A 204 -15.09 -7.09 -11.54
CA ALA A 204 -13.76 -6.51 -11.32
C ALA A 204 -12.61 -7.48 -11.66
N LEU A 205 -12.79 -8.78 -11.41
CA LEU A 205 -11.78 -9.80 -11.69
C LEU A 205 -11.82 -10.32 -13.13
N ALA A 206 -13.01 -10.63 -13.65
CA ALA A 206 -13.13 -11.35 -14.92
C ALA A 206 -13.20 -10.43 -16.15
N HIS A 207 -13.68 -9.19 -16.01
CA HIS A 207 -13.96 -8.30 -17.14
C HIS A 207 -13.52 -6.84 -16.86
N PRO A 208 -12.26 -6.58 -16.45
CA PRO A 208 -11.83 -5.21 -16.22
C PRO A 208 -11.90 -4.40 -17.54
N PRO A 209 -12.41 -3.17 -17.51
CA PRO A 209 -12.55 -2.36 -18.72
C PRO A 209 -11.18 -1.81 -19.14
N VAL A 210 -10.47 -2.56 -19.98
CA VAL A 210 -9.08 -2.24 -20.36
C VAL A 210 -8.91 -1.88 -21.84
N GLU A 211 -7.97 -0.99 -22.13
CA GLU A 211 -7.47 -0.76 -23.48
C GLU A 211 -5.94 -0.78 -23.51
N THR A 212 -5.40 -0.94 -24.71
CA THR A 212 -3.96 -1.01 -24.93
C THR A 212 -3.42 0.35 -25.32
N VAL A 213 -2.31 0.74 -24.71
CA VAL A 213 -1.55 1.95 -25.07
C VAL A 213 -0.08 1.62 -25.31
N GLN A 214 0.60 2.47 -26.07
CA GLN A 214 2.05 2.45 -26.23
C GLN A 214 2.67 3.58 -25.43
N VAL A 215 3.55 3.27 -24.49
CA VAL A 215 4.36 4.26 -23.77
C VAL A 215 5.82 3.87 -23.93
N ASP A 216 6.65 4.80 -24.42
CA ASP A 216 8.08 4.58 -24.67
C ASP A 216 8.37 3.25 -25.42
N GLY A 217 7.54 2.91 -26.41
CA GLY A 217 7.67 1.70 -27.23
C GLY A 217 7.30 0.38 -26.52
N VAL A 218 6.63 0.47 -25.37
CA VAL A 218 6.15 -0.69 -24.61
C VAL A 218 4.62 -0.68 -24.56
N THR A 219 4.05 -1.82 -24.92
CA THR A 219 2.61 -2.09 -24.85
C THR A 219 2.16 -2.27 -23.41
N LEU A 220 1.19 -1.50 -22.96
CA LEU A 220 0.60 -1.59 -21.61
C LEU A 220 -0.91 -1.63 -21.69
N LEU A 221 -1.53 -2.34 -20.74
CA LEU A 221 -2.96 -2.20 -20.48
C LEU A 221 -3.21 -1.03 -19.52
N ILE A 222 -4.24 -0.24 -19.81
CA ILE A 222 -4.75 0.82 -18.94
C ILE A 222 -6.27 0.69 -18.78
N ASP A 223 -6.79 1.27 -17.70
CA ASP A 223 -8.23 1.30 -17.45
C ASP A 223 -8.91 2.34 -18.35
N ARG A 224 -9.98 1.95 -19.06
CA ARG A 224 -10.76 2.86 -19.91
C ARG A 224 -11.53 3.92 -19.11
N ARG A 225 -11.81 3.66 -17.82
CA ARG A 225 -12.50 4.59 -16.92
C ARG A 225 -11.51 5.66 -16.46
N ASN A 226 -11.44 6.75 -17.20
CA ASN A 226 -10.58 7.89 -16.90
C ASN A 226 -11.40 9.03 -16.28
N LEU A 227 -10.72 10.12 -15.92
CA LEU A 227 -11.36 11.27 -15.29
C LEU A 227 -12.56 11.80 -16.11
N LYS A 228 -12.39 11.92 -17.43
CA LYS A 228 -13.40 12.50 -18.33
C LYS A 228 -14.69 11.71 -18.39
N ASN A 229 -14.63 10.37 -18.36
CA ASN A 229 -15.81 9.52 -18.54
C ASN A 229 -16.33 8.87 -17.26
N SER A 230 -15.59 8.97 -16.14
CA SER A 230 -15.94 8.29 -14.89
C SER A 230 -15.77 9.15 -13.62
N GLY A 231 -15.20 10.35 -13.73
CA GLY A 231 -15.00 11.25 -12.58
C GLY A 231 -13.88 10.80 -11.62
N ALA A 232 -13.04 9.84 -12.01
CA ALA A 232 -11.84 9.46 -11.28
C ALA A 232 -10.74 8.99 -12.25
N THR A 233 -9.49 9.29 -11.91
CA THR A 233 -8.32 9.06 -12.77
C THR A 233 -7.90 7.59 -12.82
N ASN A 234 -7.46 7.14 -13.99
CA ASN A 234 -6.92 5.80 -14.26
C ASN A 234 -5.38 5.73 -14.06
N TYR A 235 -4.93 5.95 -12.83
CA TYR A 235 -3.50 5.89 -12.51
C TYR A 235 -2.91 4.50 -12.81
N LEU A 236 -1.92 4.43 -13.70
CA LEU A 236 -1.07 3.27 -13.86
C LEU A 236 0.24 3.47 -13.09
N THR A 237 0.25 3.08 -11.82
CA THR A 237 1.41 3.08 -10.92
C THR A 237 1.98 1.68 -10.73
N ASN A 238 3.14 1.59 -10.05
CA ASN A 238 3.72 0.30 -9.67
C ASN A 238 3.01 -0.32 -8.45
N ASP A 239 2.57 0.51 -7.50
CA ASP A 239 2.15 0.11 -6.14
C ASP A 239 1.25 -1.14 -6.09
N PRO A 240 0.08 -1.18 -6.75
CA PRO A 240 -0.83 -2.31 -6.58
C PRO A 240 -0.23 -3.60 -7.14
N TYR A 241 0.64 -3.52 -8.15
CA TYR A 241 1.29 -4.69 -8.74
C TYR A 241 2.44 -5.19 -7.86
N LEU A 242 3.23 -4.28 -7.28
CA LEU A 242 4.33 -4.64 -6.40
C LEU A 242 3.82 -5.25 -5.10
N LEU A 243 2.82 -4.62 -4.48
CA LEU A 243 2.16 -5.15 -3.28
C LEU A 243 1.50 -6.50 -3.57
N TRP A 244 0.79 -6.64 -4.70
CA TRP A 244 0.26 -7.94 -5.11
C TRP A 244 1.35 -9.01 -5.19
N GLY A 245 2.49 -8.71 -5.83
CA GLY A 245 3.59 -9.67 -5.96
C GLY A 245 4.15 -10.12 -4.62
N LEU A 246 4.39 -9.16 -3.71
CA LEU A 246 4.95 -9.44 -2.39
C LEU A 246 3.96 -10.17 -1.48
N GLU A 247 2.70 -9.78 -1.52
CA GLU A 247 1.72 -10.19 -0.52
C GLU A 247 0.93 -11.43 -0.94
N MET A 248 0.55 -11.52 -2.22
CA MET A 248 -0.31 -12.59 -2.74
C MET A 248 0.34 -13.43 -3.86
N GLY A 249 1.39 -12.92 -4.50
CA GLY A 249 1.99 -13.53 -5.68
C GLY A 249 1.20 -13.24 -6.96
N TRP A 250 1.92 -13.07 -8.07
CA TRP A 250 1.31 -12.79 -9.37
C TRP A 250 0.71 -14.02 -10.02
N THR A 251 -0.53 -13.89 -10.50
CA THR A 251 -1.12 -14.86 -11.43
C THR A 251 -0.47 -14.74 -12.81
N ASP A 252 -0.56 -15.79 -13.63
CA ASP A 252 -0.02 -15.75 -14.99
C ASP A 252 -0.67 -14.67 -15.86
N MET A 253 -1.93 -14.29 -15.55
CA MET A 253 -2.63 -13.21 -16.25
C MET A 253 -2.00 -11.83 -16.03
N VAL A 254 -1.49 -11.54 -14.83
CA VAL A 254 -0.96 -10.20 -14.52
C VAL A 254 0.53 -10.06 -14.84
N LYS A 255 1.29 -11.17 -14.86
CA LYS A 255 2.74 -11.16 -15.10
C LYS A 255 3.18 -10.36 -16.34
N PRO A 256 2.55 -10.47 -17.53
CA PRO A 256 2.96 -9.68 -18.69
C PRO A 256 2.84 -8.17 -18.47
N GLN A 257 1.77 -7.71 -17.82
CA GLN A 257 1.59 -6.29 -17.48
C GLN A 257 2.70 -5.82 -16.53
N VAL A 258 3.03 -6.62 -15.51
CA VAL A 258 4.06 -6.23 -14.54
C VAL A 258 5.46 -6.19 -15.16
N GLN A 259 5.79 -7.17 -16.00
CA GLN A 259 7.05 -7.18 -16.75
C GLN A 259 7.15 -5.96 -17.66
N ASN A 260 6.05 -5.59 -18.34
CA ASN A 260 6.02 -4.39 -19.17
C ASN A 260 6.11 -3.09 -18.37
N LEU A 261 5.58 -3.05 -17.14
CA LEU A 261 5.75 -1.91 -16.22
C LEU A 261 7.21 -1.69 -15.82
N LEU A 262 7.97 -2.75 -15.52
CA LEU A 262 9.41 -2.61 -15.27
C LEU A 262 10.13 -2.19 -16.55
N LYS A 263 9.81 -2.84 -17.68
CA LYS A 263 10.42 -2.59 -18.98
C LYS A 263 10.24 -1.15 -19.45
N VAL A 264 9.05 -0.56 -19.35
CA VAL A 264 8.80 0.82 -19.80
C VAL A 264 9.58 1.84 -18.98
N GLN A 265 9.76 1.61 -17.68
CA GLN A 265 10.59 2.46 -16.83
C GLN A 265 12.08 2.31 -17.17
N ALA A 266 12.54 1.08 -17.44
CA ALA A 266 13.89 0.84 -17.95
C ALA A 266 14.13 1.50 -19.32
N GLN A 267 13.13 1.51 -20.21
CA GLN A 267 13.21 2.19 -21.50
C GLN A 267 13.28 3.70 -21.36
N ARG A 268 12.48 4.30 -20.46
CA ARG A 268 12.61 5.72 -20.12
C ARG A 268 14.03 6.02 -19.65
N PHE A 269 14.57 5.22 -18.73
CA PHE A 269 15.95 5.40 -18.26
C PHE A 269 16.98 5.32 -19.39
N LYS A 270 16.88 4.36 -20.31
CA LYS A 270 17.77 4.28 -21.48
C LYS A 270 17.70 5.51 -22.36
N ARG A 271 16.50 6.07 -22.53
CA ARG A 271 16.25 7.24 -23.39
C ARG A 271 16.67 8.56 -22.75
N THR A 272 16.52 8.71 -21.43
CA THR A 272 16.66 10.00 -20.74
C THR A 272 17.82 10.06 -19.75
N GLY A 273 18.38 8.91 -19.36
CA GLY A 273 19.33 8.80 -18.25
C GLY A 273 18.69 8.96 -16.86
N ILE A 274 17.37 9.20 -16.76
CA ILE A 274 16.67 9.42 -15.50
C ILE A 274 16.18 8.09 -14.92
N LEU A 275 16.70 7.70 -13.75
CA LEU A 275 16.20 6.54 -13.04
C LEU A 275 14.75 6.75 -12.64
N THR A 276 13.91 5.76 -12.96
CA THR A 276 12.46 5.84 -12.85
C THR A 276 11.92 4.65 -12.08
N ALA A 277 11.33 4.91 -10.91
CA ALA A 277 10.44 3.98 -10.23
C ALA A 277 9.21 4.78 -9.81
N VAL A 278 8.22 4.86 -10.70
CA VAL A 278 6.99 5.65 -10.49
C VAL A 278 6.15 5.01 -9.38
N ASN A 279 5.42 5.80 -8.60
CA ASN A 279 4.51 5.27 -7.61
C ASN A 279 3.51 6.29 -7.08
N GLU A 280 2.59 5.85 -6.21
CA GLU A 280 1.91 6.76 -5.29
C GLU A 280 2.74 6.94 -4.01
N ASP A 281 2.99 8.17 -3.58
CA ASP A 281 3.88 8.43 -2.46
C ASP A 281 3.60 9.78 -1.77
N SER A 282 3.97 9.83 -0.50
CA SER A 282 4.00 11.05 0.32
C SER A 282 5.12 12.00 -0.13
N LEU A 283 4.91 13.29 0.09
CA LEU A 283 5.89 14.34 -0.18
C LEU A 283 6.23 15.13 1.07
N ASP A 284 7.46 15.64 1.15
CA ASP A 284 7.90 16.56 2.20
C ASP A 284 7.43 18.02 2.01
N ARG A 285 6.63 18.25 0.97
CA ARG A 285 6.13 19.57 0.57
C ARG A 285 4.75 19.45 -0.08
N PRO A 286 3.98 20.54 -0.17
CA PRO A 286 2.69 20.54 -0.86
C PRO A 286 2.80 19.96 -2.28
N PRO A 287 1.84 19.11 -2.71
CA PRO A 287 0.56 18.80 -2.06
C PRO A 287 0.61 17.64 -1.03
N TYR A 288 1.79 17.26 -0.54
CA TYR A 288 2.02 16.19 0.46
C TYR A 288 1.73 14.76 0.00
N PHE A 289 1.09 14.56 -1.14
CA PHE A 289 0.87 13.26 -1.75
C PHE A 289 0.66 13.39 -3.27
N LEU A 290 1.27 12.50 -4.06
CA LEU A 290 1.11 12.46 -5.50
C LEU A 290 1.02 11.02 -6.03
N TYR A 291 0.27 10.86 -7.11
CA TYR A 291 0.37 9.75 -8.03
C TYR A 291 1.36 10.12 -9.14
N TYR A 292 2.59 9.60 -9.08
CA TYR A 292 3.48 9.57 -10.24
C TYR A 292 3.22 8.27 -11.00
N SER A 293 2.66 8.37 -12.21
CA SER A 293 2.17 7.24 -12.99
C SER A 293 2.91 7.10 -14.32
N VAL A 294 3.04 5.86 -14.81
CA VAL A 294 3.47 5.60 -16.19
C VAL A 294 2.48 6.21 -17.17
N TYR A 295 1.19 6.14 -16.84
CA TYR A 295 0.10 6.68 -17.63
C TYR A 295 -1.03 7.15 -16.71
N ALA A 296 -1.65 8.29 -17.05
CA ALA A 296 -2.91 8.74 -16.46
C ALA A 296 -3.63 9.69 -17.44
N ASN A 297 -4.95 9.53 -17.61
CA ASN A 297 -5.83 10.41 -18.36
C ASN A 297 -5.29 10.81 -19.76
N GLY A 298 -4.81 9.85 -20.54
CA GLY A 298 -4.30 10.12 -21.90
C GLY A 298 -2.84 10.57 -21.96
N GLN A 299 -2.17 10.71 -20.82
CA GLN A 299 -0.83 11.32 -20.75
C GLN A 299 0.18 10.39 -20.05
N PRO A 300 1.34 10.14 -20.65
CA PRO A 300 2.39 9.35 -20.02
C PRO A 300 3.15 10.16 -18.96
N TRP A 301 3.75 9.46 -18.00
CA TRP A 301 4.67 10.01 -17.00
C TRP A 301 4.09 11.16 -16.16
N GLN A 302 2.77 11.20 -15.91
CA GLN A 302 2.16 12.30 -15.15
C GLN A 302 2.36 12.15 -13.64
N ALA A 303 2.71 13.24 -12.97
CA ALA A 303 2.68 13.38 -11.53
C ALA A 303 1.48 14.27 -11.16
N THR A 304 0.48 13.71 -10.50
CA THR A 304 -0.79 14.40 -10.23
C THR A 304 -1.27 14.20 -8.80
N SER A 305 -1.93 15.21 -8.24
CA SER A 305 -2.55 15.10 -6.92
C SER A 305 -3.93 14.44 -6.99
N VAL A 306 -4.48 14.11 -5.82
CA VAL A 306 -5.87 13.65 -5.66
C VAL A 306 -6.92 14.67 -6.15
N ARG A 307 -6.53 15.94 -6.30
CA ARG A 307 -7.35 17.02 -6.88
C ARG A 307 -7.06 17.25 -8.36
N GLU A 308 -6.43 16.27 -9.02
CA GLU A 308 -6.21 16.22 -10.47
C GLU A 308 -5.29 17.32 -11.04
N LYS A 309 -4.62 18.08 -10.16
CA LYS A 309 -3.62 19.07 -10.57
C LYS A 309 -2.29 18.37 -10.87
N THR A 310 -1.64 18.77 -11.96
CA THR A 310 -0.33 18.24 -12.40
C THR A 310 0.84 18.96 -11.70
N TYR A 311 1.86 18.19 -11.36
CA TYR A 311 3.06 18.63 -10.65
C TYR A 311 4.31 18.00 -11.29
N ALA A 312 4.53 18.23 -12.59
CA ALA A 312 5.64 17.60 -13.33
C ALA A 312 7.03 17.85 -12.70
N HIS A 313 7.21 18.99 -12.02
CA HIS A 313 8.45 19.34 -11.32
C HIS A 313 8.69 18.54 -10.01
N LEU A 314 7.67 17.82 -9.53
CA LEU A 314 7.73 16.98 -8.32
C LEU A 314 7.84 15.48 -8.66
N ARG A 315 8.18 15.10 -9.90
CA ARG A 315 8.51 13.70 -10.22
C ARG A 315 9.73 13.26 -9.41
N PHE A 316 9.72 12.02 -8.96
CA PHE A 316 10.79 11.45 -8.16
C PHE A 316 10.86 9.94 -8.33
N ILE A 317 12.01 9.35 -7.99
CA ILE A 317 12.16 7.91 -7.85
C ILE A 317 11.69 7.48 -6.46
N SER A 318 10.72 6.56 -6.41
CA SER A 318 10.16 6.00 -5.18
C SER A 318 11.11 4.98 -4.53
N THR A 319 11.43 5.17 -3.26
CA THR A 319 12.26 4.24 -2.48
C THR A 319 11.58 2.88 -2.36
N LYS A 320 10.30 2.86 -1.97
CA LYS A 320 9.57 1.60 -1.77
C LYS A 320 9.40 0.82 -3.06
N ALA A 321 9.12 1.50 -4.18
CA ALA A 321 9.02 0.81 -5.46
C ALA A 321 10.36 0.19 -5.87
N ALA A 322 11.48 0.88 -5.65
CA ALA A 322 12.81 0.36 -5.98
C ALA A 322 13.20 -0.88 -5.14
N PHE A 323 12.87 -0.90 -3.85
CA PHE A 323 13.06 -2.09 -3.00
C PHE A 323 12.20 -3.26 -3.49
N SER A 324 10.91 -3.02 -3.71
CA SER A 324 9.97 -4.05 -4.14
C SER A 324 10.29 -4.61 -5.52
N TRP A 325 10.71 -3.76 -6.47
CA TRP A 325 11.16 -4.21 -7.80
C TRP A 325 12.32 -5.19 -7.70
N TYR A 326 13.32 -4.88 -6.88
CA TYR A 326 14.47 -5.77 -6.71
C TYR A 326 14.12 -7.06 -5.97
N ALA A 327 13.23 -7.01 -4.97
CA ALA A 327 12.78 -8.22 -4.29
C ALA A 327 12.04 -9.17 -5.24
N LEU A 328 11.20 -8.65 -6.13
CA LEU A 328 10.38 -9.43 -7.05
C LEU A 328 11.12 -9.85 -8.32
N MET A 329 12.02 -9.00 -8.82
CA MET A 329 12.74 -9.18 -10.10
C MET A 329 14.27 -9.02 -9.92
N PRO A 330 14.93 -9.79 -9.03
CA PRO A 330 16.33 -9.54 -8.64
C PRO A 330 17.36 -9.80 -9.75
N ASP A 331 16.98 -10.59 -10.76
CA ASP A 331 17.83 -10.95 -11.89
C ASP A 331 17.78 -9.90 -13.02
N ASP A 332 16.87 -8.91 -12.91
CA ASP A 332 16.79 -7.79 -13.84
C ASP A 332 17.84 -6.70 -13.50
N PRO A 333 18.72 -6.31 -14.44
CA PRO A 333 19.76 -5.32 -14.16
C PRO A 333 19.23 -3.93 -13.79
N TYR A 334 18.06 -3.55 -14.30
CA TYR A 334 17.44 -2.26 -14.00
C TYR A 334 16.88 -2.24 -12.57
N SER A 335 16.23 -3.32 -12.12
CA SER A 335 15.75 -3.44 -10.74
C SER A 335 16.92 -3.32 -9.72
N LYS A 336 18.06 -3.97 -10.02
CA LYS A 336 19.28 -3.84 -9.20
C LYS A 336 19.79 -2.40 -9.17
N LYS A 337 19.82 -1.72 -10.32
CA LYS A 337 20.24 -0.30 -10.39
C LYS A 337 19.32 0.61 -9.56
N LEU A 338 18.01 0.37 -9.56
CA LEU A 338 17.06 1.09 -8.71
C LEU A 338 17.37 0.86 -7.23
N ARG A 339 17.54 -0.41 -6.82
CA ARG A 339 17.85 -0.79 -5.44
C ARG A 339 19.16 -0.21 -4.92
N ASP A 340 20.19 -0.23 -5.75
CA ASP A 340 21.52 0.32 -5.42
C ASP A 340 21.42 1.84 -5.21
N PHE A 341 20.64 2.55 -6.05
CA PHE A 341 20.43 4.00 -5.93
C PHE A 341 19.75 4.39 -4.61
N VAL A 342 18.68 3.68 -4.23
CA VAL A 342 17.85 4.08 -3.06
C VAL A 342 18.36 3.53 -1.72
N GLN A 343 19.39 2.65 -1.70
CA GLN A 343 19.87 1.93 -0.52
C GLN A 343 20.11 2.84 0.70
N ASN A 344 20.56 4.07 0.46
CA ASN A 344 20.95 5.04 1.47
C ASN A 344 20.00 6.25 1.58
N LEU A 345 18.83 6.22 0.94
CA LEU A 345 17.78 7.24 1.09
C LEU A 345 17.03 7.06 2.42
N ALA A 346 17.75 7.15 3.53
CA ALA A 346 17.21 6.98 4.87
C ALA A 346 17.73 8.02 5.84
N SER A 347 16.88 8.40 6.78
CA SER A 347 17.29 9.10 7.99
C SER A 347 18.11 8.17 8.86
N LYS A 348 19.07 8.73 9.62
CA LYS A 348 19.90 7.95 10.56
C LYS A 348 19.05 7.22 11.60
N ASN A 349 17.96 7.84 12.06
CA ASN A 349 17.19 7.37 13.21
C ASN A 349 15.67 7.26 12.98
N ASN A 350 15.13 7.65 11.82
CA ASN A 350 13.68 7.80 11.66
C ASN A 350 13.04 6.91 10.57
N GLY A 351 13.82 6.16 9.79
CA GLY A 351 13.31 5.37 8.68
C GLY A 351 13.83 5.80 7.31
N TYR A 352 13.35 5.12 6.28
CA TYR A 352 13.57 5.47 4.88
C TYR A 352 12.70 6.64 4.45
N PHE A 353 13.29 7.52 3.64
CA PHE A 353 12.59 8.61 2.97
C PHE A 353 11.80 8.08 1.77
N SER A 354 10.68 8.72 1.42
CA SER A 354 9.83 8.27 0.31
C SER A 354 10.57 8.24 -1.04
N GLY A 355 11.58 9.08 -1.26
CA GLY A 355 12.39 9.00 -2.48
C GLY A 355 13.33 10.18 -2.76
N GLN A 356 13.70 10.38 -4.01
CA GLN A 356 14.53 11.51 -4.46
C GLN A 356 13.99 12.14 -5.75
N TYR A 357 13.83 13.46 -5.76
CA TYR A 357 13.29 14.19 -6.90
C TYR A 357 14.18 14.08 -8.14
N GLU A 358 13.55 14.01 -9.32
CA GLU A 358 14.25 14.12 -10.60
C GLU A 358 14.85 15.52 -10.77
N ASN A 359 14.19 16.54 -10.22
CA ASN A 359 14.74 17.88 -10.12
C ASN A 359 15.81 17.92 -9.01
N GLN A 360 17.08 18.02 -9.43
CA GLN A 360 18.23 18.05 -8.53
C GLN A 360 18.20 19.18 -7.50
N GLN A 361 17.57 20.32 -7.82
CA GLN A 361 17.44 21.45 -6.88
C GLN A 361 16.54 21.11 -5.68
N LEU A 362 15.62 20.15 -5.84
CA LEU A 362 14.71 19.73 -4.76
C LEU A 362 15.31 18.65 -3.86
N GLY A 363 16.34 17.94 -4.33
CA GLY A 363 17.07 16.94 -3.57
C GLY A 363 16.22 15.73 -3.17
N ILE A 364 16.40 15.26 -1.94
CA ILE A 364 15.69 14.11 -1.36
C ILE A 364 14.25 14.54 -1.03
N ASN A 365 13.28 13.70 -1.36
CA ASN A 365 11.93 13.81 -0.79
C ASN A 365 11.97 13.21 0.61
N SER A 366 12.16 14.06 1.61
CA SER A 366 12.42 13.68 3.00
C SER A 366 11.20 13.21 3.79
N SER A 367 10.08 12.95 3.12
CA SER A 367 8.85 12.45 3.76
C SER A 367 9.10 11.08 4.39
N LEU A 368 8.57 10.89 5.59
CA LEU A 368 8.67 9.67 6.36
C LEU A 368 7.26 9.13 6.59
N ASP A 369 6.97 8.00 5.97
CA ASP A 369 5.63 7.41 5.96
C ASP A 369 5.66 5.90 6.16
N VAL A 370 4.53 5.36 6.65
CA VAL A 370 4.39 3.95 6.96
C VAL A 370 4.42 3.07 5.72
N ASN A 371 3.88 3.54 4.59
CA ASN A 371 3.81 2.74 3.36
C ASN A 371 5.21 2.48 2.81
N THR A 372 6.09 3.49 2.85
CA THR A 372 7.48 3.35 2.43
C THR A 372 8.22 2.33 3.27
N ASN A 373 8.16 2.47 4.59
CA ASN A 373 8.92 1.64 5.51
C ASN A 373 8.35 0.22 5.62
N ALA A 374 7.02 0.05 5.54
CA ALA A 374 6.37 -1.26 5.48
C ALA A 374 6.79 -2.04 4.22
N ALA A 375 6.63 -1.46 3.03
CA ALA A 375 6.93 -2.14 1.78
C ALA A 375 8.42 -2.53 1.67
N ILE A 376 9.34 -1.77 2.27
CA ILE A 376 10.75 -2.16 2.39
C ILE A 376 10.90 -3.39 3.28
N LEU A 377 10.27 -3.43 4.46
CA LEU A 377 10.32 -4.60 5.35
C LEU A 377 9.69 -5.83 4.69
N GLU A 378 8.56 -5.65 3.99
CA GLU A 378 7.88 -6.71 3.24
C GLU A 378 8.76 -7.25 2.10
N SER A 379 9.43 -6.38 1.36
CA SER A 379 10.39 -6.75 0.31
C SER A 379 11.52 -7.61 0.86
N LEU A 380 12.09 -7.21 1.99
CA LEU A 380 13.18 -7.92 2.67
C LEU A 380 12.70 -9.26 3.23
N LEU A 381 11.50 -9.31 3.82
CA LEU A 381 10.90 -10.55 4.26
C LEU A 381 10.66 -11.52 3.10
N TYR A 382 10.12 -11.02 1.97
CA TYR A 382 9.89 -11.82 0.77
C TYR A 382 11.19 -12.47 0.28
N GLN A 383 12.29 -11.71 0.26
CA GLN A 383 13.62 -12.23 -0.07
C GLN A 383 14.09 -13.30 0.94
N ALA A 384 13.97 -13.02 2.24
CA ALA A 384 14.34 -13.95 3.31
C ALA A 384 13.51 -15.24 3.31
N ARG A 385 12.29 -15.19 2.76
CA ARG A 385 11.37 -16.32 2.60
C ARG A 385 11.54 -17.08 1.28
N ASN A 386 12.69 -16.91 0.60
CA ASN A 386 12.97 -17.53 -0.70
C ASN A 386 11.96 -17.14 -1.78
N LYS A 387 11.62 -15.84 -1.85
CA LYS A 387 10.70 -15.27 -2.84
C LYS A 387 9.30 -15.89 -2.77
N ARG A 388 8.79 -16.12 -1.56
CA ARG A 388 7.42 -16.60 -1.32
C ARG A 388 6.53 -15.46 -0.84
N PRO A 389 5.31 -15.34 -1.37
CA PRO A 389 4.38 -14.29 -0.96
C PRO A 389 3.98 -14.42 0.51
N LEU A 390 3.37 -13.35 1.05
CA LEU A 390 2.98 -13.31 2.44
C LEU A 390 1.83 -14.26 2.78
N ILE A 391 0.83 -14.39 1.89
CA ILE A 391 -0.17 -15.47 1.97
C ILE A 391 0.51 -16.84 1.77
N PHE A 392 0.02 -17.88 2.46
CA PHE A 392 0.46 -19.25 2.24
C PHE A 392 -0.68 -20.23 2.54
#